data_AF-A0A370AXB4-F1
#
_entry.id   AF-A0A370AXB4-F1
#
_cell.length_a   1.000
_cell.length_b   1.000
_cell.length_c   1.000
_cell.angle_alpha   90.00
_cell.angle_beta   90.00
_cell.angle_gamma   90.00
#
_symmetry.space_group_name_H-M   'P 1'
#
loop_
_entity.id
_entity.type
_entity.pdbx_description
1 polymer ?
#
loop_
_entity_poly.entity_id
_entity_poly.type
_entity_poly.pdbx_seq_one_letter_code
_entity_poly.pdbx_strand_id
1 'polypeptide(L)'
;MRFYKEQHHYYCGIDLHTKVMNICIMDQSGKILNHKNIQTDPDDFLEAINPYKEDIVVCVECIFTCYWISNLCIEHNIPFVLGHALCMKAISGGKTKNDRIDSEKIAALLRGGSAVSNSRQSPNIRGEKYYQ
;
A
#
# COMPACT_ATOMS: atom_id res chain seq x y z
N MET A 1 -8.44 9.73 -14.20
CA MET A 1 -7.56 8.97 -13.29
C MET A 1 -6.30 9.78 -13.04
N ARG A 2 -6.00 10.12 -11.78
CA ARG A 2 -4.70 10.72 -11.41
C ARG A 2 -3.78 9.59 -10.99
N PHE A 3 -2.60 9.55 -11.56
CA PHE A 3 -1.55 8.62 -11.17
C PHE A 3 -0.84 9.13 -9.92
N TYR A 4 -0.45 8.23 -9.04
CA TYR A 4 0.42 8.54 -7.91
C TYR A 4 1.81 8.93 -8.45
N LYS A 5 2.26 10.15 -8.14
CA LYS A 5 3.51 10.73 -8.69
C LYS A 5 4.56 11.02 -7.62
N GLU A 6 4.21 10.82 -6.35
CA GLU A 6 5.15 11.03 -5.25
C GLU A 6 6.12 9.86 -5.19
N GLN A 7 7.37 10.17 -4.85
CA GLN A 7 8.41 9.18 -4.62
C GLN A 7 8.65 9.07 -3.13
N HIS A 8 8.84 7.85 -2.67
CA HIS A 8 9.14 7.50 -1.28
C HIS A 8 10.42 6.67 -1.23
N HIS A 9 11.09 6.69 -0.08
CA HIS A 9 12.18 5.76 0.22
C HIS A 9 11.70 4.31 0.26
N TYR A 10 10.46 4.09 0.73
CA TYR A 10 9.88 2.76 0.89
C TYR A 10 8.49 2.63 0.27
N TYR A 11 8.22 1.46 -0.32
CA TYR A 11 6.95 1.11 -0.93
C TYR A 11 6.45 -0.19 -0.32
N CYS A 12 5.23 -0.17 0.22
CA CYS A 12 4.57 -1.34 0.78
C CYS A 12 3.43 -1.80 -0.13
N GLY A 13 3.53 -3.01 -0.65
CA GLY A 13 2.42 -3.72 -1.29
C GLY A 13 1.79 -4.70 -0.32
N ILE A 14 0.47 -4.68 -0.22
CA ILE A 14 -0.30 -5.61 0.63
C ILE A 14 -1.28 -6.38 -0.24
N ASP A 15 -1.22 -7.69 -0.13
CA ASP A 15 -2.26 -8.61 -0.57
C ASP A 15 -3.04 -9.11 0.65
N LEU A 16 -4.33 -8.74 0.68
CA LEU A 16 -5.18 -8.84 1.86
C LEU A 16 -6.14 -10.03 1.74
N HIS A 17 -5.92 -11.07 2.55
CA HIS A 17 -6.87 -12.17 2.73
C HIS A 17 -7.62 -12.03 4.05
N THR A 18 -8.56 -12.94 4.32
CA THR A 18 -9.47 -12.85 5.47
C THR A 18 -8.80 -13.08 6.83
N LYS A 19 -7.66 -13.77 6.85
CA LYS A 19 -6.94 -14.16 8.09
C LYS A 19 -5.48 -13.73 8.09
N VAL A 20 -4.87 -13.69 6.92
CA VAL A 20 -3.47 -13.35 6.74
C VAL A 20 -3.36 -12.26 5.69
N MET A 21 -2.39 -11.36 5.85
CA MET A 21 -2.00 -10.44 4.79
C MET A 21 -0.55 -10.68 4.43
N ASN A 22 -0.29 -10.68 3.13
CA ASN A 22 1.04 -10.73 2.56
C ASN A 22 1.53 -9.30 2.41
N ILE A 23 2.61 -8.96 3.11
CA ILE A 23 3.23 -7.64 2.97
C ILE A 23 4.57 -7.77 2.25
N CYS A 24 4.81 -6.85 1.33
CA CYS A 24 6.08 -6.71 0.65
C CYS A 24 6.53 -5.25 0.76
N ILE A 25 7.68 -5.02 1.37
CA ILE A 25 8.30 -3.71 1.49
C ILE A 25 9.56 -3.69 0.64
N MET A 26 9.64 -2.71 -0.26
CA MET A 26 10.81 -2.48 -1.10
C MET A 26 11.34 -1.06 -0.94
N ASP A 27 12.63 -0.89 -1.20
CA ASP A 27 13.22 0.44 -1.32
C ASP A 27 13.01 1.05 -2.71
N GLN A 28 13.44 2.30 -2.86
CA GLN A 28 13.42 3.04 -4.12
C GLN A 28 14.23 2.37 -5.24
N SER A 29 15.28 1.59 -4.92
CA SER A 29 16.06 0.83 -5.90
C SER A 29 15.32 -0.43 -6.40
N GLY A 30 14.22 -0.80 -5.73
CA GLY A 30 13.44 -2.00 -6.00
C GLY A 30 13.93 -3.25 -5.31
N LYS A 31 14.86 -3.11 -4.34
CA LYS A 31 15.28 -4.22 -3.50
C LYS A 31 14.20 -4.51 -2.45
N ILE A 32 13.83 -5.78 -2.33
CA ILE A 32 12.91 -6.24 -1.28
C ILE A 32 13.66 -6.18 0.05
N LEU A 33 13.15 -5.37 0.97
CA LEU A 33 13.68 -5.23 2.33
C LEU A 33 12.97 -6.17 3.30
N ASN A 34 11.67 -6.34 3.12
CA ASN A 34 10.87 -7.24 3.95
C ASN A 34 9.77 -7.89 3.12
N HIS A 35 9.56 -9.18 3.34
CA HIS A 35 8.45 -9.92 2.77
C HIS A 35 7.97 -10.92 3.81
N LYS A 36 6.77 -10.74 4.34
CA LYS A 36 6.23 -11.63 5.36
C LYS A 36 4.71 -11.75 5.27
N ASN A 37 4.22 -12.86 5.81
CA ASN A 37 2.82 -13.13 6.01
C ASN A 37 2.53 -12.84 7.48
N ILE A 38 1.60 -11.93 7.75
CA ILE A 38 1.18 -11.56 9.12
C ILE A 38 -0.31 -11.79 9.29
N GLN A 39 -0.81 -11.80 10.53
CA GLN A 39 -2.25 -11.85 10.73
C GLN A 39 -2.88 -10.57 10.17
N THR A 40 -4.14 -10.67 9.76
CA THR A 40 -4.94 -9.51 9.34
C THR A 40 -5.36 -8.71 10.56
N ASP A 41 -4.40 -8.04 11.18
CA ASP A 41 -4.57 -7.26 12.41
C ASP A 41 -3.86 -5.88 12.31
N PRO A 42 -4.45 -4.79 12.85
CA PRO A 42 -3.84 -3.46 12.85
C PRO A 42 -2.48 -3.38 13.54
N ASP A 43 -2.31 -4.04 14.69
CA ASP A 43 -1.09 -3.94 15.48
C ASP A 43 0.06 -4.66 14.76
N ASP A 44 -0.21 -5.85 14.23
CA ASP A 44 0.76 -6.61 13.42
C ASP A 44 1.21 -5.82 12.18
N PHE A 45 0.29 -5.09 11.55
CA PHE A 45 0.61 -4.22 10.43
C PHE A 45 1.51 -3.06 10.86
N LEU A 46 1.12 -2.34 11.92
CA LEU A 46 1.88 -1.19 12.41
C LEU A 46 3.28 -1.57 12.86
N GLU A 47 3.44 -2.73 13.50
CA GLU A 47 4.74 -3.29 13.87
C GLU A 47 5.57 -3.57 12.61
N ALA A 48 4.96 -4.16 11.58
CA ALA A 48 5.65 -4.51 10.36
C ALA A 48 6.22 -3.31 9.59
N ILE A 49 5.46 -2.21 9.54
CA ILE A 49 5.87 -0.99 8.85
C ILE A 49 6.71 -0.06 9.75
N ASN A 50 6.74 -0.29 11.06
CA ASN A 50 7.41 0.58 12.03
C ASN A 50 8.84 0.96 11.65
N PRO A 51 9.69 0.03 11.17
CA PRO A 51 11.07 0.36 10.77
C PRO A 51 11.17 1.31 9.57
N TYR A 52 10.08 1.50 8.82
CA TYR A 52 10.04 2.22 7.54
C TYR A 52 9.13 3.45 7.58
N LYS A 53 8.52 3.77 8.74
CA LYS A 53 7.51 4.84 8.90
C LYS A 53 7.98 6.25 8.51
N GLU A 54 9.28 6.49 8.41
CA GLU A 54 9.84 7.81 8.06
C GLU A 54 9.38 8.27 6.66
N ASP A 55 9.33 7.36 5.69
CA ASP A 55 8.91 7.68 4.32
C ASP A 55 8.45 6.43 3.56
N ILE A 56 7.25 5.95 3.90
CA ILE A 56 6.63 4.79 3.28
C ILE A 56 5.27 5.14 2.67
N VAL A 57 5.01 4.61 1.48
CA VAL A 57 3.67 4.60 0.87
C VAL A 57 3.11 3.19 0.86
N VAL A 58 1.82 3.05 1.17
CA VAL A 58 1.12 1.76 1.25
C VAL A 58 0.13 1.62 0.11
N CYS A 59 0.15 0.45 -0.54
CA CYS A 59 -0.79 0.08 -1.58
C CYS A 59 -1.40 -1.29 -1.32
N VAL A 60 -2.73 -1.40 -1.43
CA VAL A 60 -3.45 -2.65 -1.13
C VAL A 60 -4.25 -3.12 -2.33
N GLU A 61 -4.16 -4.42 -2.64
CA GLU A 61 -5.10 -5.09 -3.54
C GLU A 61 -6.30 -5.63 -2.75
N CYS A 62 -7.44 -4.93 -2.79
CA CYS A 62 -8.79 -5.48 -2.60
C CYS A 62 -9.79 -4.31 -2.57
N ILE A 63 -11.03 -4.56 -2.96
CA ILE A 63 -12.06 -3.53 -3.17
C ILE A 63 -12.95 -3.35 -1.92
N PHE A 64 -13.00 -4.33 -1.00
CA PHE A 64 -13.97 -4.31 0.11
C PHE A 64 -13.35 -4.38 1.52
N THR A 65 -12.29 -5.16 1.73
CA THR A 65 -11.71 -5.34 3.09
C THR A 65 -10.65 -4.31 3.45
N CYS A 66 -10.23 -3.43 2.53
CA CYS A 66 -9.09 -2.52 2.73
C CYS A 66 -9.41 -1.22 3.47
N TYR A 67 -10.69 -0.92 3.73
CA TYR A 67 -11.08 0.38 4.31
C TYR A 67 -10.48 0.61 5.70
N TRP A 68 -10.35 -0.43 6.52
CA TRP A 68 -9.73 -0.31 7.83
C TRP A 68 -8.23 0.03 7.73
N ILE A 69 -7.51 -0.54 6.75
CA ILE A 69 -6.11 -0.20 6.47
C ILE A 69 -6.00 1.25 6.01
N SER A 70 -6.90 1.70 5.12
CA SER A 70 -6.93 3.09 4.69
C SER A 70 -7.13 4.05 5.87
N ASN A 71 -8.05 3.74 6.79
CA ASN A 71 -8.30 4.58 7.97
C ASN A 71 -7.07 4.61 8.89
N LEU A 72 -6.46 3.44 9.12
CA LEU A 72 -5.24 3.32 9.92
C LEU A 72 -4.08 4.13 9.32
N CYS A 73 -3.89 4.06 7.99
CA CYS A 73 -2.89 4.88 7.31
C CYS A 73 -3.17 6.38 7.48
N ILE A 74 -4.44 6.81 7.42
CA ILE A 74 -4.82 8.21 7.65
C ILE A 74 -4.49 8.64 9.09
N GLU A 75 -4.83 7.83 10.08
CA GLU A 75 -4.54 8.10 11.51
C GLU A 75 -3.04 8.27 11.77
N HIS A 76 -2.21 7.52 11.06
CA HIS A 76 -0.75 7.56 11.19
C HIS A 76 -0.05 8.49 10.18
N ASN A 77 -0.79 9.29 9.40
CA ASN A 77 -0.27 10.17 8.33
C ASN A 77 0.58 9.43 7.28
N ILE A 78 0.23 8.19 6.97
CA ILE A 78 0.89 7.36 5.96
C ILE A 78 0.16 7.50 4.62
N PRO A 79 0.86 7.85 3.53
CA PRO A 79 0.28 7.86 2.19
C PRO A 79 -0.29 6.48 1.81
N PHE A 80 -1.57 6.48 1.42
CA PHE A 80 -2.30 5.26 1.04
C PHE A 80 -2.81 5.33 -0.40
N VAL A 81 -2.60 4.26 -1.15
CA VAL A 81 -3.04 4.11 -2.54
C VAL A 81 -3.87 2.85 -2.68
N LEU A 82 -5.03 2.96 -3.33
CA LEU A 82 -5.84 1.78 -3.61
C LEU A 82 -5.39 1.15 -4.92
N GLY A 83 -4.96 -0.12 -4.88
CA GLY A 83 -4.64 -0.91 -6.06
C GLY A 83 -5.90 -1.22 -6.86
N HIS A 84 -6.29 -0.34 -7.78
CA HIS A 84 -7.46 -0.56 -8.63
C HIS A 84 -7.23 -1.76 -9.57
N ALA A 85 -8.29 -2.48 -9.96
CA ALA A 85 -8.29 -3.71 -10.78
C ALA A 85 -7.47 -3.68 -12.10
N LEU A 86 -6.96 -2.51 -12.52
CA LEU A 86 -5.99 -2.39 -13.61
C LEU A 86 -4.60 -2.93 -13.24
N CYS A 87 -4.16 -2.80 -11.98
CA CYS A 87 -2.92 -3.41 -11.49
C CYS A 87 -3.01 -4.95 -11.60
N MET A 88 -4.20 -5.50 -11.37
CA MET A 88 -4.46 -6.94 -11.49
C MET A 88 -4.28 -7.47 -12.92
N LYS A 89 -4.58 -6.70 -13.98
CA LYS A 89 -4.32 -7.14 -15.37
C LYS A 89 -2.83 -7.22 -15.70
N ALA A 90 -1.99 -6.38 -15.08
CA ALA A 90 -0.54 -6.47 -15.21
C ALA A 90 0.03 -7.65 -14.41
N ILE A 91 -0.63 -8.01 -13.31
CA ILE A 91 -0.25 -9.12 -12.43
C ILE A 91 -0.71 -10.49 -12.99
N SER A 92 -1.90 -10.56 -13.58
CA SER A 92 -2.58 -11.80 -14.04
C SER A 92 -2.08 -12.38 -15.35
N GLY A 93 -1.08 -11.79 -16.01
CA GLY A 93 -0.48 -12.32 -17.23
C GLY A 93 0.52 -13.46 -17.01
N GLY A 94 0.91 -13.72 -15.75
CA GLY A 94 1.83 -14.80 -15.38
C GLY A 94 1.09 -16.10 -15.10
N LYS A 95 1.54 -17.21 -15.70
CA LYS A 95 0.94 -18.56 -15.58
C LYS A 95 0.99 -19.19 -14.18
N THR A 96 1.49 -18.48 -13.16
CA THR A 96 1.70 -19.02 -11.81
C THR A 96 1.16 -18.04 -10.78
N LYS A 97 0.07 -18.41 -10.08
CA LYS A 97 -0.44 -17.69 -8.91
C LYS A 97 0.54 -17.94 -7.76
N ASN A 98 1.19 -16.89 -7.29
CA ASN A 98 2.05 -16.96 -6.13
C ASN A 98 1.91 -15.63 -5.41
N ASP A 99 1.31 -15.65 -4.22
CA ASP A 99 0.96 -14.46 -3.44
C ASP A 99 2.20 -13.58 -3.14
N ARG A 100 3.39 -14.21 -3.13
CA ARG A 100 4.68 -13.52 -3.03
C ARG A 100 4.99 -12.65 -4.26
N ILE A 101 4.65 -13.14 -5.44
CA ILE A 101 4.88 -12.44 -6.70
C ILE A 101 3.87 -11.29 -6.85
N ASP A 102 2.67 -11.45 -6.32
CA ASP A 102 1.59 -10.47 -6.48
C ASP A 102 1.86 -9.23 -5.63
N SER A 103 2.22 -9.39 -4.35
CA SER A 103 2.64 -8.28 -3.48
C SER A 103 3.90 -7.54 -3.97
N GLU A 104 4.87 -8.25 -4.54
CA GLU A 104 6.06 -7.64 -5.17
C GLU A 104 5.69 -6.78 -6.39
N LYS A 105 4.77 -7.26 -7.24
CA LYS A 105 4.30 -6.50 -8.39
C LYS A 105 3.49 -5.27 -7.99
N ILE A 106 2.70 -5.31 -6.91
CA ILE A 106 1.99 -4.13 -6.38
C ILE A 106 3.01 -3.04 -6.00
N ALA A 107 4.04 -3.41 -5.25
CA ALA A 107 5.06 -2.46 -4.81
C ALA A 107 5.85 -1.88 -6.02
N ALA A 108 6.15 -2.71 -7.02
CA ALA A 108 6.77 -2.27 -8.26
C ALA A 108 5.86 -1.33 -9.10
N LEU A 109 4.54 -1.56 -9.13
CA LEU A 109 3.57 -0.69 -9.81
C LEU A 109 3.41 0.66 -9.12
N LEU A 110 3.49 0.67 -7.79
CA LEU A 110 3.49 1.89 -6.98
C LEU A 110 4.75 2.73 -7.28
N ARG A 111 5.92 2.09 -7.30
CA ARG A 111 7.20 2.72 -7.69
C ARG A 111 7.20 3.25 -9.13
N GLY A 112 6.59 2.52 -10.06
CA GLY A 112 6.50 2.87 -11.47
C GLY A 112 5.49 3.98 -11.82
N GLY A 113 4.78 4.54 -10.83
CA GLY A 113 3.83 5.64 -11.03
C GLY A 113 2.57 5.26 -11.82
N SER A 114 2.23 3.96 -11.89
CA SER A 114 1.03 3.47 -12.59
C SER A 114 -0.17 3.22 -11.66
N ALA A 115 0.01 3.38 -10.35
CA ALA A 115 -1.06 3.26 -9.37
C ALA A 115 -1.99 4.48 -9.41
N VAL A 116 -3.30 4.27 -9.39
CA VAL A 116 -4.30 5.34 -9.42
C VAL A 116 -4.49 5.85 -8.01
N SER A 117 -4.06 7.08 -7.74
CA SER A 117 -4.28 7.74 -6.46
C SER A 117 -5.76 8.09 -6.32
N ASN A 118 -6.41 7.67 -5.23
CA ASN A 118 -7.66 8.29 -4.81
C ASN A 118 -7.28 9.68 -4.28
N SER A 119 -7.83 10.75 -4.84
CA SER A 119 -7.45 12.12 -4.51
C SER A 119 -8.02 12.56 -3.15
N ARG A 120 -7.53 11.95 -2.08
CA ARG A 120 -7.43 12.56 -0.75
C ARG A 120 -5.95 12.63 -0.37
N GLN A 121 -5.14 13.21 -1.25
CA GLN A 121 -3.97 13.96 -0.78
C GLN A 121 -4.53 15.05 0.12
N SER A 122 -4.29 14.95 1.43
CA SER A 122 -4.55 16.05 2.35
C SER A 122 -3.86 17.30 1.79
N PRO A 123 -4.61 18.33 1.37
CA PRO A 123 -3.99 19.59 1.04
C PRO A 123 -3.58 20.21 2.36
N ASN A 124 -2.28 20.15 2.68
CA ASN A 124 -1.59 21.11 3.52
C ASN A 124 -2.51 21.85 4.53
N ILE A 125 -2.94 21.18 5.60
CA ILE A 125 -3.86 21.78 6.56
C ILE A 125 -3.04 22.48 7.65
N ARG A 126 -2.58 23.71 7.31
CA ARG A 126 -2.66 24.80 8.28
C ARG A 126 -4.10 24.81 8.81
N GLY A 127 -4.23 24.91 10.13
CA GLY A 127 -5.43 24.58 10.87
C GLY A 127 -6.74 25.14 10.30
N GLU A 128 -7.79 24.35 10.45
CA GLU A 128 -9.13 24.71 10.92
C GLU A 128 -9.93 23.40 10.96
N LYS A 129 -10.38 22.95 12.14
CA LYS A 129 -11.80 22.80 12.55
C LYS A 129 -12.69 22.33 11.37
N TYR A 130 -13.45 21.25 11.46
CA TYR A 130 -14.78 21.23 12.07
C TYR A 130 -15.27 19.78 12.28
N TYR A 131 -15.77 19.50 13.50
CA TYR A 131 -16.88 18.57 13.73
C TYR A 131 -18.19 19.34 13.49
N GLN A 132 -19.12 18.77 12.73
CA GLN A 132 -20.57 18.75 13.00
C GLN A 132 -21.17 17.47 12.39
#